data_AF-A0A8T3ZNB5-F1
#
_entry.id   AF-A0A8T3ZNB5-F1
#
_cell.length_a   1.000
_cell.length_b   1.000
_cell.length_c   1.000
_cell.angle_alpha   90.00
_cell.angle_beta   90.00
_cell.angle_gamma   90.00
#
_symmetry.space_group_name_H-M   'P 1'
#
loop_
_entity.id
_entity.type
_entity.pdbx_description
1 polymer ?
#
loop_
_entity_poly.entity_id
_entity_poly.type
_entity_poly.pdbx_seq_one_letter_code
_entity_poly.pdbx_strand_id
1 'polypeptide(L)'
;MIDFPIWNLVAETRILEPIKEYSLGQVRVLIFDDYKDSQYVAVEPHLGPEARLAYSKAYSHMKKSHDFEQKEDDIHVLESELTDNFEDAAKTVRVYDMVQKNYDAIMYYLIRDSLGHGIIDVLMRDPDIEDISISGTNVPVGVVHRKFKTNRLLETNIVFPDHITYDSY
;
A
#
# COMPACT_ATOMS: atom_id res chain seq x y z
N MET A 1 13.11 -7.01 6.47
CA MET A 1 11.79 -7.67 6.47
C MET A 1 10.87 -6.67 7.15
N ILE A 2 10.22 -5.82 6.37
CA ILE A 2 9.36 -4.76 6.92
C ILE A 2 8.02 -5.45 7.20
N ASP A 3 7.82 -5.85 8.47
CA ASP A 3 6.47 -6.16 8.95
C ASP A 3 5.71 -4.84 8.92
N PHE A 4 4.76 -4.70 8.00
CA PHE A 4 3.79 -3.60 8.02
C PHE A 4 2.75 -3.91 9.10
N PRO A 5 2.77 -3.23 10.26
CA PRO A 5 1.76 -3.45 11.26
C PRO A 5 0.52 -2.64 10.87
N ILE A 6 -0.37 -3.21 10.05
CA ILE A 6 -1.71 -2.63 9.77
C ILE A 6 -2.69 -2.95 10.91
N TRP A 7 -2.19 -3.08 12.14
CA TRP A 7 -3.03 -3.36 13.30
C TRP A 7 -2.48 -2.57 14.47
N ASN A 8 -3.02 -1.35 14.63
CA ASN A 8 -3.29 -0.69 15.91
C ASN A 8 -3.51 0.81 15.68
N LEU A 9 -4.65 1.19 15.10
CA LEU A 9 -5.16 2.57 15.22
C LEU A 9 -6.68 2.62 15.37
N VAL A 10 -7.33 1.51 15.76
CA VAL A 10 -8.53 1.65 16.59
C VAL A 10 -7.97 1.92 17.99
N ALA A 11 -7.53 3.16 18.22
CA ALA A 11 -7.09 3.62 19.52
C ALA A 11 -8.11 3.12 20.54
N GLU A 12 -7.66 2.22 21.41
CA GLU A 12 -8.35 1.66 22.57
C GLU A 12 -9.85 2.01 22.63
N THR A 13 -10.68 1.24 21.92
CA THR A 13 -12.13 1.16 22.22
C THR A 13 -12.84 2.50 22.46
N ARG A 14 -12.67 3.50 21.59
CA ARG A 14 -13.74 4.47 21.38
C ARG A 14 -14.64 3.95 20.28
N ILE A 15 -15.89 3.71 20.65
CA ILE A 15 -17.04 3.30 19.84
C ILE A 15 -17.31 4.41 18.82
N LEU A 16 -16.49 4.53 17.78
CA LEU A 16 -16.71 5.48 16.69
C LEU A 16 -16.90 4.66 15.42
N GLU A 17 -18.11 4.71 14.88
CA GLU A 17 -18.35 4.27 13.51
C GLU A 17 -17.67 5.25 12.54
N PRO A 18 -17.10 4.78 11.44
CA PRO A 18 -16.55 5.66 10.43
C PRO A 18 -17.66 6.55 9.90
N ILE A 19 -17.40 7.86 9.81
CA ILE A 19 -18.37 8.81 9.26
C ILE A 19 -18.46 8.72 7.73
N LYS A 20 -17.46 8.07 7.10
CA LYS A 20 -17.50 7.66 5.70
C LYS A 20 -16.63 6.42 5.51
N GLU A 21 -17.14 5.50 4.71
CA GLU A 21 -16.45 4.32 4.22
C GLU A 21 -16.60 4.26 2.70
N TYR A 22 -15.51 3.98 1.99
CA TYR A 22 -15.51 3.75 0.55
C TYR A 22 -14.36 2.83 0.14
N SER A 23 -14.35 2.40 -1.11
CA SER A 23 -13.33 1.48 -1.64
C SER A 23 -12.56 2.10 -2.81
N LEU A 24 -11.25 1.85 -2.83
CA LEU A 24 -10.31 2.20 -3.88
C LEU A 24 -9.69 0.91 -4.42
N GLY A 25 -10.42 0.23 -5.31
CA GLY A 25 -10.09 -1.12 -5.75
C GLY A 25 -10.17 -2.09 -4.57
N GLN A 26 -9.05 -2.72 -4.21
CA GLN A 26 -8.97 -3.67 -3.10
C GLN A 26 -8.80 -3.02 -1.72
N VAL A 27 -8.61 -1.69 -1.66
CA VAL A 27 -8.39 -0.96 -0.41
C VAL A 27 -9.71 -0.40 0.10
N ARG A 28 -10.01 -0.58 1.38
CA ARG A 28 -11.10 0.14 2.05
C ARG A 28 -10.56 1.36 2.77
N VAL A 29 -11.21 2.49 2.59
CA VAL A 29 -10.88 3.75 3.26
C VAL A 29 -11.96 4.06 4.28
N LEU A 30 -11.55 4.31 5.51
CA LEU A 30 -12.42 4.68 6.63
C LEU A 30 -12.02 6.06 7.14
N ILE A 31 -12.97 6.97 7.21
CA ILE A 31 -12.76 8.30 7.80
C ILE A 31 -13.42 8.37 9.16
N PHE A 32 -12.63 8.71 10.17
CA PHE A 32 -13.11 8.96 11.53
C PHE A 32 -12.98 10.46 11.85
N ASP A 33 -13.92 11.00 12.60
CA ASP A 33 -13.90 12.39 13.06
C ASP A 33 -14.23 12.43 14.55
N ASP A 34 -13.20 12.35 15.39
CA ASP A 34 -13.28 12.87 16.74
C ASP A 34 -12.82 14.33 16.65
N TYR A 35 -13.56 15.29 17.21
CA TYR A 35 -13.37 16.74 17.02
C TYR A 35 -11.90 17.22 17.13
N LYS A 36 -11.06 16.50 17.90
CA LYS A 36 -9.61 16.72 18.02
C LYS A 36 -8.77 15.79 17.15
N ASP A 37 -9.19 14.55 16.94
CA ASP A 37 -8.41 13.47 16.32
C ASP A 37 -9.20 12.86 15.14
N SER A 38 -9.21 13.56 14.00
CA SER A 38 -9.82 13.06 12.76
C SER A 38 -8.79 12.23 11.98
N GLN A 39 -9.18 11.05 11.50
CA GLN A 39 -8.26 10.06 10.94
C GLN A 39 -8.70 9.57 9.55
N TYR A 40 -7.71 9.29 8.70
CA TYR A 40 -7.84 8.59 7.43
C TYR A 40 -7.22 7.20 7.57
N VAL A 41 -8.03 6.13 7.55
CA VAL A 41 -7.52 4.77 7.71
C VAL A 41 -7.65 4.02 6.38
N ALA A 42 -6.50 3.68 5.80
CA ALA A 42 -6.41 2.78 4.65
C ALA A 42 -6.26 1.33 5.14
N VAL A 43 -7.24 0.50 4.79
CA VAL A 43 -7.25 -0.95 5.07
C VAL A 43 -6.95 -1.69 3.77
N GLU A 44 -5.66 -2.00 3.57
CA GLU A 44 -5.16 -2.76 2.43
C GLU A 44 -5.45 -4.28 2.56
N PRO A 45 -5.34 -5.05 1.47
CA PRO A 45 -5.46 -6.50 1.50
C PRO A 45 -4.51 -7.16 2.51
N HIS A 46 -5.04 -8.05 3.34
CA HIS A 46 -4.21 -8.78 4.29
C HIS A 46 -3.33 -9.79 3.56
N LEU A 47 -2.01 -9.68 3.74
CA LEU A 47 -1.04 -10.66 3.27
C LEU A 47 -0.40 -11.38 4.46
N GLY A 48 -0.75 -12.64 4.70
CA GLY A 48 -0.25 -13.42 5.85
C GLY A 48 1.26 -13.72 5.78
N PRO A 49 1.90 -14.13 6.91
CA PRO A 49 3.36 -14.29 6.97
C PRO A 49 3.95 -15.26 5.94
N GLU A 50 3.30 -16.40 5.70
CA GLU A 50 3.74 -17.39 4.71
C GLU A 50 3.68 -16.82 3.27
N ALA A 51 2.62 -16.07 2.97
CA ALA A 51 2.43 -15.43 1.68
C ALA A 51 3.43 -14.28 1.49
N ARG A 52 3.73 -13.49 2.53
CA ARG A 52 4.81 -12.48 2.52
C ARG A 52 6.17 -13.10 2.23
N LEU A 53 6.47 -14.26 2.82
CA LEU A 53 7.70 -14.98 2.56
C LEU A 53 7.76 -15.49 1.11
N ALA A 54 6.67 -16.02 0.59
CA ALA A 54 6.57 -16.44 -0.82
C ALA A 54 6.79 -15.26 -1.77
N TYR A 55 6.10 -14.14 -1.52
CA TYR A 55 6.28 -12.89 -2.26
C TYR A 55 7.74 -12.43 -2.27
N SER A 56 8.35 -12.31 -1.08
CA SER A 56 9.73 -11.86 -0.96
C SER A 56 10.71 -12.76 -1.72
N LYS A 57 10.53 -14.09 -1.68
CA LYS A 57 11.36 -15.05 -2.41
C LYS A 57 11.23 -14.89 -3.93
N ALA A 58 10.00 -14.84 -4.44
CA ALA A 58 9.72 -14.68 -5.87
C ALA A 58 10.22 -13.33 -6.38
N TYR A 59 9.88 -12.24 -5.69
CA TYR A 59 10.30 -10.88 -6.05
C TYR A 59 11.83 -10.72 -6.07
N SER A 60 12.52 -11.28 -5.07
CA SER A 60 13.99 -11.23 -5.00
C SER A 60 14.66 -12.02 -6.13
N HIS A 61 14.03 -13.10 -6.60
CA HIS A 61 14.52 -13.85 -7.76
C HIS A 61 14.28 -13.09 -9.06
N MET A 62 13.07 -12.55 -9.23
CA MET A 62 12.69 -11.73 -10.38
C MET A 62 13.61 -10.52 -10.56
N LYS A 63 13.89 -9.77 -9.48
CA LYS A 63 14.79 -8.61 -9.51
C LYS A 63 16.25 -8.93 -9.87
N LYS A 64 16.70 -10.17 -9.63
CA LYS A 64 18.07 -10.58 -9.98
C LYS A 64 18.21 -10.97 -11.44
N SER A 65 17.10 -11.36 -12.09
CA SER A 65 17.13 -11.82 -13.47
C SER A 65 16.84 -10.71 -14.48
N HIS A 66 16.32 -9.56 -14.04
CA HIS A 66 15.91 -8.46 -14.92
C HIS A 66 16.47 -7.10 -14.43
N ASP A 67 17.25 -6.44 -15.27
CA ASP A 67 17.40 -4.98 -15.23
C ASP A 67 16.14 -4.40 -15.88
N PHE A 68 15.24 -3.85 -15.06
CA PHE A 68 14.07 -3.13 -15.56
C PHE A 68 14.55 -1.78 -16.13
N GLU A 69 14.83 -1.72 -17.43
CA GLU A 69 14.89 -0.45 -18.15
C GLU A 69 13.46 0.05 -18.34
N GLN A 70 13.11 1.17 -17.71
CA GLN A 70 11.82 1.83 -17.94
C GLN A 70 11.75 2.32 -19.38
N LYS A 71 10.93 1.66 -20.18
CA LYS A 71 10.48 2.18 -21.47
C LYS A 71 9.17 2.96 -21.27
N GLU A 72 8.89 3.91 -22.16
CA GLU A 72 7.58 4.57 -22.26
C GLU A 72 6.53 3.58 -22.81
N ASP A 73 6.27 2.51 -22.08
CA ASP A 73 5.31 1.48 -22.44
C ASP A 73 3.95 1.75 -21.78
N ASP A 74 2.87 1.26 -22.40
CA ASP A 74 1.50 1.32 -21.87
C ASP A 74 1.44 0.63 -20.49
N ILE A 75 0.79 1.27 -19.50
CA ILE A 75 0.71 0.76 -18.13
C ILE A 75 0.14 -0.66 -18.06
N HIS A 76 -0.80 -1.02 -18.94
CA HIS A 76 -1.37 -2.36 -18.98
C HIS A 76 -0.38 -3.40 -19.50
N VAL A 77 0.52 -3.02 -20.41
CA VAL A 77 1.59 -3.89 -20.89
C VAL A 77 2.59 -4.12 -19.75
N LEU A 78 2.99 -3.06 -19.05
CA LEU A 78 3.89 -3.14 -17.90
C LEU A 78 3.32 -4.02 -16.77
N GLU A 79 2.03 -3.87 -16.45
CA GLU A 79 1.35 -4.71 -15.45
C GLU A 79 1.36 -6.19 -15.84
N SER A 80 1.06 -6.50 -17.10
CA SER A 80 1.06 -7.88 -17.60
C SER A 80 2.46 -8.49 -17.54
N GLU A 81 3.47 -7.78 -18.07
CA GLU A 81 4.85 -8.25 -18.07
C GLU A 81 5.40 -8.46 -16.65
N LEU A 82 5.12 -7.53 -15.74
CA LEU A 82 5.52 -7.64 -14.34
C LEU A 82 4.88 -8.86 -13.66
N THR A 83 3.59 -9.09 -13.92
CA THR A 83 2.84 -10.22 -13.37
C THR A 83 3.39 -11.55 -13.88
N ASP A 84 3.59 -11.68 -15.20
CA ASP A 84 4.11 -12.89 -15.82
C ASP A 84 5.52 -13.23 -15.31
N ASN A 85 6.40 -12.22 -15.25
CA ASN A 85 7.76 -12.37 -14.74
C ASN A 85 7.78 -12.79 -13.27
N PHE A 86 6.87 -12.24 -12.45
CA PHE A 86 6.76 -12.60 -11.05
C PHE A 86 6.26 -14.05 -10.88
N GLU A 87 5.28 -14.48 -11.65
CA GLU A 87 4.77 -15.85 -11.61
C GLU A 87 5.85 -16.87 -12.01
N ASP A 88 6.63 -16.58 -13.05
CA ASP A 88 7.73 -17.46 -13.48
C ASP A 88 8.85 -17.53 -12.45
N ALA A 89 9.14 -16.42 -11.78
CA ALA A 89 10.03 -16.42 -10.62
C ALA A 89 9.46 -17.26 -9.47
N ALA A 90 8.14 -17.19 -9.21
CA ALA A 90 7.47 -17.96 -8.18
C ALA A 90 7.50 -19.49 -8.45
N LYS A 91 7.36 -19.90 -9.72
CA LYS A 91 7.55 -21.29 -10.16
C LYS A 91 8.99 -21.73 -9.91
N THR A 92 9.96 -20.91 -10.32
CA THR A 92 11.39 -21.21 -10.20
C THR A 92 11.82 -21.42 -8.75
N VAL A 93 11.36 -20.57 -7.84
CA VAL A 93 11.68 -20.67 -6.41
C VAL A 93 10.71 -21.59 -5.63
N ARG A 94 9.83 -22.31 -6.34
CA ARG A 94 8.89 -23.30 -5.79
C ARG A 94 7.95 -22.76 -4.72
N VAL A 95 7.40 -21.56 -4.95
CA VAL A 95 6.38 -20.92 -4.11
C VAL A 95 5.09 -20.60 -4.86
N TYR A 96 4.96 -21.05 -6.10
CA TYR A 96 3.82 -20.75 -6.99
C TYR A 96 2.46 -21.05 -6.34
N ASP A 97 2.28 -22.21 -5.70
CA ASP A 97 1.00 -22.56 -5.05
C ASP A 97 0.61 -21.57 -3.94
N MET A 98 1.60 -21.09 -3.18
CA MET A 98 1.37 -20.07 -2.14
C MET A 98 1.01 -18.73 -2.76
N VAL A 99 1.62 -18.40 -3.91
CA VAL A 99 1.28 -17.20 -4.69
C VAL A 99 -0.15 -17.29 -5.20
N GLN A 100 -0.53 -18.37 -5.88
CA GLN A 100 -1.87 -18.57 -6.43
C GLN A 100 -2.95 -18.54 -5.35
N LYS A 101 -2.69 -19.13 -4.18
CA LYS A 101 -3.63 -19.09 -3.05
C LYS A 101 -3.89 -17.68 -2.51
N ASN A 102 -2.94 -16.76 -2.68
CA ASN A 102 -3.02 -15.38 -2.19
C ASN A 102 -2.90 -14.36 -3.34
N TYR A 103 -3.35 -14.75 -4.55
CA TYR A 103 -3.03 -14.06 -5.79
C TYR A 103 -3.40 -12.58 -5.75
N ASP A 104 -4.65 -12.25 -5.43
CA ASP A 104 -5.15 -10.87 -5.45
C ASP A 104 -4.36 -9.94 -4.53
N ALA A 105 -4.06 -10.40 -3.31
CA ALA A 105 -3.28 -9.63 -2.35
C ALA A 105 -1.82 -9.50 -2.78
N ILE A 106 -1.22 -10.55 -3.33
CA ILE A 106 0.17 -10.49 -3.82
C ILE A 106 0.28 -9.57 -5.04
N MET A 107 -0.65 -9.65 -5.99
CA MET A 107 -0.68 -8.76 -7.15
C MET A 107 -0.91 -7.32 -6.74
N TYR A 108 -1.77 -7.06 -5.75
CA TYR A 108 -1.93 -5.73 -5.17
C TYR A 108 -0.57 -5.15 -4.75
N TYR A 109 0.19 -5.87 -3.91
CA TYR A 109 1.50 -5.40 -3.44
C TYR A 109 2.55 -5.31 -4.55
N LEU A 110 2.55 -6.26 -5.50
CA LEU A 110 3.48 -6.27 -6.62
C LEU A 110 3.34 -5.01 -7.48
N ILE A 111 2.10 -4.68 -7.89
CA ILE A 111 1.82 -3.51 -8.72
C ILE A 111 2.04 -2.23 -7.92
N ARG A 112 1.50 -2.15 -6.69
CA ARG A 112 1.64 -0.99 -5.79
C ARG A 112 3.10 -0.59 -5.60
N ASP A 113 3.98 -1.56 -5.36
CA ASP A 113 5.38 -1.30 -5.02
C ASP A 113 6.30 -1.17 -6.25
N SER A 114 5.90 -1.67 -7.42
CA SER A 114 6.76 -1.69 -8.61
C SER A 114 6.36 -0.67 -9.68
N LEU A 115 5.06 -0.40 -9.84
CA LEU A 115 4.51 0.54 -10.83
C LEU A 115 3.78 1.72 -10.17
N GLY A 116 3.28 1.52 -8.95
CA GLY A 116 2.62 2.56 -8.16
C GLY A 116 3.58 3.40 -7.32
N HIS A 117 3.01 4.08 -6.31
CA HIS A 117 3.76 4.94 -5.39
C HIS A 117 4.01 4.27 -4.04
N GLY A 118 4.21 2.95 -4.02
CA GLY A 118 4.54 2.17 -2.82
C GLY A 118 3.58 2.44 -1.66
N ILE A 119 4.10 2.84 -0.50
CA ILE A 119 3.30 2.94 0.73
C ILE A 119 2.26 4.06 0.69
N ILE A 120 2.46 5.09 -0.15
CA ILE A 120 1.52 6.21 -0.30
C ILE A 120 0.59 6.03 -1.51
N ASP A 121 0.70 4.93 -2.25
CA ASP A 121 -0.05 4.67 -3.47
C ASP A 121 -1.57 4.79 -3.28
N VAL A 122 -2.10 4.30 -2.16
CA VAL A 122 -3.52 4.46 -1.82
C VAL A 122 -3.93 5.93 -1.74
N LEU A 123 -3.08 6.80 -1.17
CA LEU A 123 -3.36 8.23 -1.04
C LEU A 123 -3.29 8.92 -2.41
N MET A 124 -2.33 8.51 -3.25
CA MET A 124 -2.16 9.02 -4.61
C MET A 124 -3.31 8.63 -5.53
N ARG A 125 -3.87 7.43 -5.36
CA ARG A 125 -5.02 6.95 -6.14
C ARG A 125 -6.36 7.50 -5.67
N ASP A 126 -6.43 8.12 -4.50
CA ASP A 126 -7.67 8.64 -3.95
C ASP A 126 -8.00 10.02 -4.54
N PRO A 127 -9.04 10.14 -5.41
CA PRO A 127 -9.37 11.42 -6.04
C PRO A 127 -9.91 12.46 -5.05
N ASP A 128 -10.34 12.02 -3.86
CA ASP A 128 -10.81 12.91 -2.81
C ASP A 128 -9.67 13.51 -1.97
N ILE A 129 -8.42 13.07 -2.17
CA ILE A 129 -7.24 13.70 -1.55
C ILE A 129 -6.82 14.93 -2.37
N GLU A 130 -6.57 16.02 -1.66
CA GLU A 130 -6.10 17.29 -2.21
C GLU A 130 -4.60 17.45 -2.04
N ASP A 131 -4.12 17.27 -0.80
CA ASP A 131 -2.72 17.38 -0.43
C ASP A 131 -2.29 16.20 0.43
N ILE A 132 -1.03 15.78 0.27
CA ILE A 132 -0.34 14.80 1.11
C ILE A 132 0.81 15.52 1.82
N SER A 133 0.88 15.38 3.14
CA SER A 133 1.92 15.99 3.98
C SER A 133 2.73 14.90 4.66
N ILE A 134 4.02 14.85 4.34
CA ILE A 134 4.99 13.91 4.93
C ILE A 134 5.95 14.74 5.78
N SER A 135 5.96 14.50 7.09
CA SER A 135 6.71 15.33 8.06
C SER A 135 7.97 14.65 8.63
N GLY A 136 8.20 13.37 8.31
CA GLY A 136 9.38 12.64 8.75
C GLY A 136 9.13 11.14 8.91
N THR A 137 10.12 10.44 9.45
CA THR A 137 10.05 9.00 9.74
C THR A 137 9.27 8.76 11.04
N ASN A 138 8.52 7.66 11.09
CA ASN A 138 7.66 7.29 12.22
C ASN A 138 6.61 8.36 12.61
N VAL A 139 6.31 9.29 11.70
CA VAL A 139 5.23 10.27 11.83
C VAL A 139 4.12 9.87 10.87
N PRO A 140 2.84 9.84 11.31
CA PRO A 140 1.70 9.64 10.42
C PRO A 140 1.74 10.58 9.22
N VAL A 141 1.57 10.04 8.02
CA VAL A 141 1.35 10.86 6.83
C VAL A 141 0.03 11.59 7.02
N GLY A 142 0.03 12.90 6.82
CA GLY A 142 -1.17 13.72 6.87
C GLY A 142 -1.79 13.87 5.49
N VAL A 143 -3.12 13.97 5.41
CA VAL A 143 -3.82 14.27 4.15
C VAL A 143 -4.88 15.35 4.32
N VAL A 144 -5.04 16.18 3.31
CA VAL A 144 -6.21 17.08 3.18
C VAL A 144 -7.22 16.39 2.27
N HIS A 145 -8.41 16.11 2.79
CA HIS A 145 -9.46 15.40 2.04
C HIS A 145 -10.55 16.40 1.61
N ARG A 146 -10.76 16.57 0.30
CA ARG A 146 -11.64 17.59 -0.32
C ARG A 146 -13.04 17.68 0.28
N LYS A 147 -13.66 16.52 0.53
CA LYS A 147 -15.05 16.43 1.04
C LYS A 147 -15.17 16.53 2.56
N PHE A 148 -14.05 16.54 3.31
CA PHE A 148 -14.06 16.57 4.76
C PHE A 148 -13.47 17.87 5.27
N LYS A 149 -14.30 18.65 5.99
CA LYS A 149 -13.94 19.90 6.70
C LYS A 149 -12.78 20.62 6.02
N THR A 150 -13.09 21.35 4.95
CA THR A 150 -12.16 22.08 4.08
C THR A 150 -10.91 22.56 4.84
N ASN A 151 -9.74 22.08 4.43
CA ASN A 151 -8.40 22.44 4.94
C ASN A 151 -8.01 21.89 6.32
N ARG A 152 -8.68 20.84 6.84
CA ARG A 152 -8.17 20.11 8.01
C ARG A 152 -7.33 18.90 7.57
N LEU A 153 -6.15 18.78 8.16
CA LEU A 153 -5.28 17.62 8.01
C LEU A 153 -5.87 16.43 8.78
N LEU A 154 -6.03 15.29 8.11
CA LEU A 154 -6.34 14.00 8.71
C LEU A 154 -5.04 13.22 8.87
N GLU A 155 -4.79 12.69 10.06
CA GLU A 155 -3.67 11.77 10.27
C GLU A 155 -4.02 10.40 9.68
N THR A 156 -3.08 9.79 8.98
CA THR A 156 -3.27 8.46 8.39
C THR A 156 -2.66 7.35 9.24
N ASN A 157 -3.02 6.10 8.96
CA ASN A 157 -2.32 4.93 9.50
C ASN A 157 -1.04 4.56 8.72
N ILE A 158 -0.58 5.42 7.82
CA ILE A 158 0.60 5.20 6.98
C ILE A 158 1.77 5.96 7.61
N VAL A 159 2.89 5.25 7.79
CA VAL A 159 4.13 5.80 8.36
C VAL A 159 5.32 5.33 7.54
N PHE A 160 6.31 6.21 7.37
CA PHE A 160 7.60 5.83 6.81
C PHE A 160 8.47 5.22 7.92
N PRO A 161 8.86 3.94 7.83
CA PRO A 161 9.53 3.25 8.94
C PRO A 161 10.97 3.71 9.15
N ASP A 162 11.64 4.18 8.09
CA ASP A 162 13.05 4.57 8.11
C ASP A 162 13.35 5.67 7.09
N HIS A 163 14.53 6.27 7.25
CA HIS A 163 14.99 7.37 6.39
C HIS A 163 15.23 6.93 4.96
N ILE A 164 15.59 5.65 4.73
CA ILE A 164 15.82 5.13 3.38
C ILE A 164 14.52 5.17 2.57
N THR A 165 13.43 4.72 3.19
CA THR A 165 12.11 4.76 2.59
C THR A 165 11.66 6.20 2.41
N TYR A 166 11.86 7.05 3.42
CA TYR A 166 11.48 8.48 3.36
C TYR A 166 12.22 9.25 2.27
N ASP A 167 13.54 9.12 2.15
CA ASP A 167 14.38 9.85 1.20
C ASP A 167 14.19 9.40 -0.26
N SER A 168 13.43 8.31 -0.49
CA SER A 168 13.12 7.79 -1.83
C SER A 168 11.89 8.43 -2.49
N TYR A 169 11.19 9.34 -1.79
CA TYR A 169 9.99 10.07 -2.24
C TYR A 169 10.24 11.57 -2.24
#